data_AF-W6V4E9-F1
#
_entry.id   AF-W6V4E9-F1
#
_cell.length_a   1.000
_cell.length_b   1.000
_cell.length_c   1.000
_cell.angle_alpha   90.00
_cell.angle_beta   90.00
_cell.angle_gamma   90.00
#
_symmetry.space_group_name_H-M   'P 1'
#
loop_
_entity.id
_entity.type
_entity.pdbx_description
1 polymer ?
#
loop_
_entity_poly.entity_id
_entity_poly.type
_entity_poly.pdbx_seq_one_letter_code
_entity_poly.pdbx_strand_id
1 'polypeptide(L)'
;MNFRRWIDGWRFILLIVLAVTLLRWCIDSTLDDFEISLNINEPWEDMLQRSNAAIGPIPSGKVWSNKSRSGVCLRFNDPDYGFVTPLARYFTITSKNGRVGAVRLSPQIEPLPLDDALKVVLGLHDQWRKKGWVAAKVLDDPVIADTPEWRAWLRDGTGYAMSFWLAGDRYQLMLDLEPFNRSRHRTDQRYLIFVTLAEPWLPFEYAEHARIKDHSITPVFPSKSDGAPPCQLPPS
;
A
#
# COMPACT_ATOMS: atom_id res chain seq x y z
N MET A 1 44.78 -14.22 29.71
CA MET A 1 43.49 -14.92 29.53
C MET A 1 42.52 -13.94 28.87
N ASN A 2 42.27 -14.04 27.55
CA ASN A 2 41.11 -13.43 26.82
C ASN A 2 41.19 -13.49 25.27
N PHE A 3 42.23 -14.08 24.66
CA PHE A 3 42.27 -14.24 23.19
C PHE A 3 41.22 -15.22 22.65
N ARG A 4 40.91 -16.27 23.43
CA ARG A 4 39.88 -17.28 23.08
C ARG A 4 38.47 -16.67 23.03
N ARG A 5 38.10 -15.80 23.98
CA ARG A 5 36.80 -15.10 24.01
C ARG A 5 36.61 -14.13 22.84
N TRP A 6 37.69 -13.56 22.31
CA TRP A 6 37.64 -12.65 21.14
C TRP A 6 37.43 -13.42 19.83
N ILE A 7 38.14 -14.55 19.65
CA ILE A 7 37.93 -15.47 18.52
C ILE A 7 36.51 -16.07 18.58
N ASP A 8 36.04 -16.45 19.76
CA ASP A 8 34.68 -16.97 19.95
C ASP A 8 33.63 -15.90 19.61
N GLY A 9 33.84 -14.64 20.02
CA GLY A 9 32.96 -13.52 19.68
C GLY A 9 32.81 -13.29 18.17
N TRP A 10 33.90 -13.35 17.40
CA TRP A 10 33.86 -13.22 15.94
C TRP A 10 33.17 -14.41 15.27
N ARG A 11 33.35 -15.62 15.78
CA ARG A 11 32.63 -16.82 15.31
C ARG A 11 31.13 -16.69 15.56
N PHE A 12 30.71 -16.17 16.72
CA PHE A 12 29.30 -15.89 16.99
C PHE A 12 28.73 -14.81 16.07
N ILE A 13 29.48 -13.73 15.81
CA ILE A 13 29.05 -12.69 14.84
C ILE A 13 28.90 -13.29 13.44
N LEU A 14 29.86 -14.09 12.97
CA LEU A 14 29.78 -14.75 11.66
C LEU A 14 28.61 -15.73 11.57
N LEU A 15 28.35 -16.50 12.63
CA LEU A 15 27.20 -17.41 12.70
C LEU A 15 25.87 -16.65 12.68
N ILE A 16 25.77 -15.51 13.37
CA ILE A 16 24.59 -14.64 13.34
C ILE A 16 24.37 -14.08 11.93
N VAL A 17 25.43 -13.56 11.29
CA VAL A 17 25.35 -13.05 9.91
C VAL A 17 24.91 -14.15 8.95
N LEU A 18 25.51 -15.34 9.03
CA LEU A 18 25.14 -16.49 8.22
C LEU A 18 23.67 -16.89 8.44
N ALA A 19 23.25 -16.98 9.71
CA ALA A 19 21.87 -17.32 10.06
C ALA A 19 20.86 -16.28 9.52
N VAL A 20 21.17 -14.98 9.63
CA VAL A 20 20.33 -13.91 9.08
C VAL A 20 20.27 -13.97 7.55
N THR A 21 21.39 -14.27 6.88
CA THR A 21 21.41 -14.40 5.42
C THR A 21 20.61 -15.60 4.93
N LEU A 22 20.74 -16.76 5.59
CA LEU A 22 19.95 -17.97 5.26
C LEU A 22 18.46 -17.76 5.55
N LEU A 23 18.12 -17.06 6.65
CA LEU A 23 16.75 -16.72 6.97
C LEU A 23 16.14 -15.79 5.91
N ARG A 24 16.86 -14.74 5.49
CA ARG A 24 16.42 -13.88 4.38
C ARG A 24 16.22 -14.67 3.09
N TRP A 25 17.19 -15.49 2.72
CA TRP A 25 17.11 -16.30 1.50
C TRP A 25 15.90 -17.24 1.50
N CYS A 26 15.59 -17.86 2.64
CA CYS A 26 14.42 -18.72 2.80
C CYS A 26 13.11 -17.93 2.65
N ILE A 27 13.02 -16.74 3.26
CA ILE A 27 11.86 -15.84 3.13
C ILE A 27 11.71 -15.38 1.68
N ASP A 28 12.79 -14.95 1.03
CA ASP A 28 12.77 -14.49 -0.36
C ASP A 28 12.30 -15.61 -1.30
N SER A 29 12.85 -16.83 -1.15
CA SER A 29 12.48 -17.99 -1.98
C SER A 29 11.01 -18.41 -1.84
N THR A 30 10.39 -18.18 -0.68
CA THR A 30 8.98 -18.57 -0.45
C THR A 30 8.00 -17.51 -0.90
N LEU A 31 8.41 -16.24 -0.96
CA LEU A 31 7.62 -15.15 -1.52
C LEU A 31 7.57 -15.20 -3.04
N ASP A 32 8.65 -15.67 -3.68
CA ASP A 32 8.72 -15.83 -5.14
C ASP A 32 7.57 -16.70 -5.67
N ASP A 33 7.16 -17.76 -4.96
CA ASP A 33 6.04 -18.63 -5.36
C ASP A 33 4.67 -17.93 -5.38
N PHE A 34 4.55 -16.77 -4.72
CA PHE A 34 3.30 -16.01 -4.59
C PHE A 34 3.40 -14.61 -5.20
N GLU A 35 4.42 -14.35 -6.02
CA GLU A 35 4.65 -13.05 -6.63
C GLU A 35 3.84 -12.86 -7.92
N ILE A 36 3.12 -11.74 -7.97
CA ILE A 36 2.53 -11.20 -9.20
C ILE A 36 3.42 -10.06 -9.67
N SER A 37 4.08 -10.28 -10.81
CA SER A 37 5.14 -9.42 -11.32
C SER A 37 4.64 -8.73 -12.59
N LEU A 38 4.25 -7.45 -12.50
CA LEU A 38 3.52 -6.77 -13.57
C LEU A 38 3.91 -5.31 -13.81
N ASN A 39 3.53 -4.82 -14.98
CA ASN A 39 3.50 -3.43 -15.40
C ASN A 39 2.08 -3.06 -15.84
N ILE A 40 1.68 -1.80 -15.62
CA ILE A 40 0.42 -1.31 -16.16
C ILE A 40 0.57 -1.16 -17.68
N ASN A 41 -0.51 -1.43 -18.40
CA ASN A 41 -0.63 -1.44 -19.86
C ASN A 41 0.17 -2.50 -20.62
N GLU A 42 0.85 -3.43 -19.96
CA GLU A 42 1.45 -4.55 -20.70
C GLU A 42 0.40 -5.58 -21.14
N PRO A 43 0.68 -6.41 -22.16
CA PRO A 43 -0.17 -7.55 -22.52
C PRO A 43 -0.38 -8.49 -21.33
N TRP A 44 -1.61 -8.98 -21.17
CA TRP A 44 -1.93 -9.90 -20.06
C TRP A 44 -1.05 -11.15 -20.10
N GLU A 45 -0.79 -11.68 -21.30
CA GLU A 45 0.01 -12.87 -21.52
C GLU A 45 1.46 -12.70 -21.07
N ASP A 46 2.05 -11.51 -21.27
CA ASP A 46 3.42 -11.20 -20.82
C ASP A 46 3.49 -11.19 -19.29
N MET A 47 2.44 -10.64 -18.64
CA MET A 47 2.30 -10.66 -17.19
C MET A 47 2.17 -12.09 -16.64
N LEU A 48 1.44 -12.98 -17.33
CA LEU A 48 1.33 -14.39 -16.97
C LEU A 48 2.68 -15.12 -17.02
N GLN A 49 3.48 -14.86 -18.05
CA GLN A 49 4.78 -15.53 -18.22
C GLN A 49 5.80 -15.10 -17.17
N ARG A 50 5.70 -13.86 -16.69
CA ARG A 50 6.64 -13.29 -15.71
C ARG A 50 6.20 -13.51 -14.26
N SER A 51 4.91 -13.68 -14.01
CA SER A 51 4.39 -13.91 -12.65
C SER A 51 4.53 -15.38 -12.26
N ASN A 52 4.92 -15.62 -11.02
CA ASN A 52 5.01 -16.97 -10.47
C ASN A 52 3.68 -17.43 -9.85
N ALA A 53 2.82 -16.48 -9.47
CA ALA A 53 1.49 -16.79 -8.97
C ALA A 53 0.60 -17.45 -10.04
N ALA A 54 -0.26 -18.37 -9.61
CA ALA A 54 -1.23 -19.04 -10.48
C ALA A 54 -2.34 -18.08 -10.97
N ILE A 55 -2.06 -17.36 -12.05
CA ILE A 55 -3.01 -16.48 -12.73
C ILE A 55 -3.51 -17.19 -14.01
N GLY A 56 -4.82 -17.13 -14.23
CA GLY A 56 -5.44 -17.72 -15.42
C GLY A 56 -5.42 -16.78 -16.64
N PRO A 57 -5.93 -17.22 -17.80
CA PRO A 57 -6.16 -16.34 -18.93
C PRO A 57 -7.10 -15.18 -18.54
N ILE A 58 -7.17 -14.16 -19.39
CA ILE A 58 -8.01 -12.99 -19.17
C ILE A 58 -9.45 -13.44 -18.84
N PRO A 59 -9.98 -13.09 -17.65
CA PRO A 59 -11.33 -13.47 -17.28
C PRO A 59 -12.36 -12.72 -18.12
N SER A 60 -13.49 -13.35 -18.42
CA SER A 60 -14.58 -12.76 -19.21
C SER A 60 -15.14 -11.48 -18.59
N GLY A 61 -15.20 -11.42 -17.25
CA GLY A 61 -15.59 -10.22 -16.49
C GLY A 61 -14.50 -9.14 -16.43
N LYS A 62 -13.37 -9.33 -17.12
CA LYS A 62 -12.20 -8.44 -17.17
C LYS A 62 -11.51 -8.18 -15.83
N VAL A 63 -11.99 -8.74 -14.73
CA VAL A 63 -11.36 -8.64 -13.41
C VAL A 63 -10.94 -10.03 -12.95
N TRP A 64 -9.66 -10.20 -12.70
CA TRP A 64 -9.12 -11.35 -11.98
C TRP A 64 -9.03 -11.01 -10.50
N SER A 65 -9.33 -11.99 -9.66
CA SER A 65 -9.20 -11.87 -8.21
C SER A 65 -8.46 -13.07 -7.66
N ASN A 66 -7.53 -12.82 -6.74
CA ASN A 66 -6.81 -13.88 -6.04
C ASN A 66 -7.80 -14.76 -5.25
N LYS A 67 -7.63 -16.07 -5.40
CA LYS A 67 -8.39 -17.09 -4.65
C LYS A 67 -7.55 -17.82 -3.60
N SER A 68 -6.23 -17.55 -3.56
CA SER A 68 -5.30 -18.20 -2.64
C SER A 68 -5.52 -17.73 -1.20
N ARG A 69 -5.55 -18.69 -0.26
CA ARG A 69 -5.62 -18.39 1.19
C ARG A 69 -4.30 -17.85 1.73
N SER A 70 -3.18 -18.24 1.12
CA SER A 70 -1.82 -17.84 1.51
C SER A 70 -1.49 -16.39 1.14
N GLY A 71 -2.29 -15.79 0.25
CA GLY A 71 -2.06 -14.45 -0.28
C GLY A 71 -1.06 -14.42 -1.44
N VAL A 72 -0.88 -13.23 -2.01
CA VAL A 72 0.06 -12.92 -3.10
C VAL A 72 0.66 -11.54 -2.88
N CYS A 73 1.89 -11.28 -3.30
CA CYS A 73 2.48 -9.95 -3.28
C CYS A 73 2.52 -9.35 -4.69
N LEU A 74 2.48 -8.02 -4.78
CA LEU A 74 2.74 -7.30 -6.03
C LEU A 74 4.23 -6.97 -6.10
N ARG A 75 4.85 -7.27 -7.24
CA ARG A 75 6.04 -6.58 -7.72
C ARG A 75 5.66 -5.74 -8.93
N PHE A 76 5.68 -4.42 -8.76
CA PHE A 76 5.53 -3.50 -9.87
C PHE A 76 6.90 -3.30 -10.51
N ASN A 77 7.06 -3.72 -11.77
CA ASN A 77 8.36 -3.87 -12.44
C ASN A 77 8.78 -2.67 -13.30
N ASP A 78 8.18 -1.50 -13.08
CA ASP A 78 8.60 -0.30 -13.79
C ASP A 78 10.05 0.06 -13.39
N PRO A 79 10.95 0.33 -14.35
CA PRO A 79 12.36 0.56 -14.05
C PRO A 79 12.59 1.78 -13.14
N ASP A 80 11.74 2.80 -13.26
CA ASP A 80 11.88 4.05 -12.54
C ASP A 80 11.01 4.05 -11.27
N TYR A 81 9.78 3.56 -11.39
CA TYR A 81 8.74 3.67 -10.36
C TYR A 81 8.42 2.35 -9.63
N GLY A 82 9.12 1.27 -9.93
CA GLY A 82 8.83 -0.06 -9.39
C GLY A 82 8.94 -0.18 -7.86
N PHE A 83 8.07 -0.97 -7.25
CA PHE A 83 8.02 -1.22 -5.81
C PHE A 83 7.41 -2.61 -5.52
N VAL A 84 7.56 -3.08 -4.28
CA VAL A 84 7.01 -4.38 -3.83
C VAL A 84 6.06 -4.17 -2.64
N THR A 85 4.98 -4.94 -2.61
CA THR A 85 4.03 -4.95 -1.48
C THR A 85 4.24 -6.17 -0.59
N PRO A 86 3.87 -6.10 0.69
CA PRO A 86 3.62 -7.28 1.51
C PRO A 86 2.58 -8.24 0.88
N LEU A 87 2.51 -9.45 1.41
CA LEU A 87 1.49 -10.44 1.04
C LEU A 87 0.08 -9.90 1.28
N ALA A 88 -0.77 -10.08 0.28
CA ALA A 88 -2.13 -9.61 0.22
C ALA A 88 -3.09 -10.78 -0.01
N ARG A 89 -4.07 -10.96 0.89
CA ARG A 89 -5.15 -11.93 0.62
C ARG A 89 -6.10 -11.39 -0.43
N TYR A 90 -6.50 -10.13 -0.27
CA TYR A 90 -7.30 -9.42 -1.27
C TYR A 90 -6.36 -8.85 -2.33
N PHE A 91 -6.50 -9.32 -3.57
CA PHE A 91 -5.74 -8.84 -4.72
C PHE A 91 -6.60 -8.99 -5.96
N THR A 92 -6.71 -7.93 -6.75
CA THR A 92 -7.46 -7.92 -8.00
C THR A 92 -6.66 -7.23 -9.09
N ILE A 93 -6.80 -7.73 -10.32
CA ILE A 93 -6.22 -7.14 -11.53
C ILE A 93 -7.37 -6.92 -12.50
N THR A 94 -7.58 -5.68 -12.91
CA THR A 94 -8.51 -5.33 -13.97
C THR A 94 -7.76 -5.31 -15.29
N SER A 95 -8.35 -5.92 -16.31
CA SER A 95 -7.86 -5.91 -17.69
C SER A 95 -8.61 -4.88 -18.52
N LYS A 96 -7.89 -4.24 -19.44
CA LYS A 96 -8.41 -3.27 -20.40
C LYS A 96 -7.87 -3.64 -21.76
N ASN A 97 -8.75 -4.06 -22.68
CA ASN A 97 -8.39 -4.43 -24.05
C ASN A 97 -7.25 -5.47 -24.14
N GLY A 98 -7.31 -6.52 -23.31
CA GLY A 98 -6.30 -7.58 -23.27
C GLY A 98 -4.99 -7.20 -22.57
N ARG A 99 -4.93 -6.03 -21.96
CA ARG A 99 -3.77 -5.53 -21.20
C ARG A 99 -4.08 -5.39 -19.72
N VAL A 100 -3.05 -5.35 -18.90
CA VAL A 100 -3.16 -5.02 -17.48
C VAL A 100 -3.60 -3.56 -17.35
N GLY A 101 -4.76 -3.30 -16.75
CA GLY A 101 -5.32 -1.96 -16.62
C GLY A 101 -5.10 -1.35 -15.24
N ALA A 102 -5.49 -2.06 -14.19
CA ALA A 102 -5.39 -1.59 -12.81
C ALA A 102 -5.17 -2.76 -11.86
N VAL A 103 -4.48 -2.50 -10.75
CA VAL A 103 -4.34 -3.42 -9.63
C VAL A 103 -4.98 -2.80 -8.41
N ARG A 104 -5.76 -3.58 -7.67
CA ARG A 104 -6.23 -3.19 -6.33
C ARG A 104 -5.99 -4.33 -5.36
N LEU A 105 -5.25 -4.07 -4.29
CA LEU A 105 -4.88 -5.06 -3.29
C LEU A 105 -4.95 -4.51 -1.87
N SER A 106 -4.94 -5.39 -0.88
CA SER A 106 -4.77 -5.05 0.53
C SER A 106 -3.45 -5.64 1.00
N PRO A 107 -2.38 -4.85 1.25
CA PRO A 107 -1.02 -5.32 1.55
C PRO A 107 -0.89 -5.92 2.97
N GLN A 108 -1.79 -6.84 3.29
CA GLN A 108 -1.93 -7.59 4.52
C GLN A 108 -2.84 -8.81 4.26
N ILE A 109 -2.65 -9.87 5.05
CA ILE A 109 -3.53 -11.06 4.98
C ILE A 109 -4.76 -10.88 5.88
N GLU A 110 -4.57 -10.21 7.02
CA GLU A 110 -5.61 -9.96 8.03
C GLU A 110 -5.62 -8.48 8.43
N PRO A 111 -6.75 -7.96 8.94
CA PRO A 111 -6.83 -6.65 9.57
C PRO A 111 -5.76 -6.45 10.66
N LEU A 112 -5.00 -5.37 10.57
CA LEU A 112 -3.84 -5.12 11.43
C LEU A 112 -4.20 -4.19 12.59
N PRO A 113 -3.55 -4.31 13.77
CA PRO A 113 -3.54 -3.22 14.75
C PRO A 113 -2.97 -1.94 14.13
N LEU A 114 -3.36 -0.76 14.66
CA LEU A 114 -2.96 0.54 14.10
C LEU A 114 -1.44 0.66 13.94
N ASP A 115 -0.67 0.22 14.92
CA ASP A 115 0.80 0.32 14.90
C ASP A 115 1.41 -0.44 13.73
N ASP A 116 0.92 -1.65 13.45
CA ASP A 116 1.44 -2.48 12.36
C ASP A 116 0.91 -2.01 11.01
N ALA A 117 -0.33 -1.50 10.96
CA ALA A 117 -0.85 -0.86 9.75
C ALA A 117 -0.02 0.36 9.35
N LEU A 118 0.32 1.24 10.31
CA LEU A 118 1.16 2.40 10.07
C LEU A 118 2.56 2.01 9.59
N LYS A 119 3.16 0.93 10.13
CA LYS A 119 4.45 0.42 9.61
C LYS A 119 4.37 0.03 8.14
N VAL A 120 3.31 -0.67 7.72
CA VAL A 120 3.12 -1.04 6.31
C VAL A 120 2.94 0.19 5.44
N VAL A 121 2.06 1.13 5.84
CA VAL A 121 1.82 2.38 5.10
C VAL A 121 3.11 3.20 4.95
N LEU A 122 3.83 3.43 6.04
CA LEU A 122 5.08 4.19 6.01
C LEU A 122 6.17 3.49 5.18
N GLY A 123 6.26 2.16 5.27
CA GLY A 123 7.19 1.38 4.44
C GLY A 123 6.90 1.49 2.94
N LEU A 124 5.62 1.55 2.55
CA LEU A 124 5.23 1.80 1.16
C LEU A 124 5.55 3.23 0.74
N HIS A 125 5.22 4.23 1.57
CA HIS A 125 5.55 5.63 1.31
C HIS A 125 7.06 5.82 1.08
N ASP A 126 7.91 5.17 1.88
CA ASP A 126 9.35 5.27 1.74
C ASP A 126 9.87 4.64 0.45
N GLN A 127 9.29 3.52 0.00
CA GLN A 127 9.62 2.94 -1.30
C GLN A 127 9.24 3.88 -2.43
N TRP A 128 8.02 4.43 -2.39
CA TRP A 128 7.50 5.33 -3.41
C TRP A 128 8.33 6.60 -3.52
N ARG A 129 8.63 7.28 -2.41
CA ARG A 129 9.49 8.47 -2.41
C ARG A 129 10.88 8.20 -3.01
N LYS A 130 11.50 7.07 -2.66
CA LYS A 130 12.82 6.67 -3.20
C LYS A 130 12.79 6.41 -4.70
N LYS A 131 11.61 6.08 -5.23
CA LYS A 131 11.37 5.75 -6.64
C LYS A 131 10.74 6.91 -7.42
N GLY A 132 10.77 8.12 -6.87
CA GLY A 132 10.33 9.32 -7.59
C GLY A 132 8.83 9.54 -7.63
N TRP A 133 8.04 8.79 -6.85
CA TRP A 133 6.63 9.08 -6.67
C TRP A 133 6.45 10.35 -5.83
N VAL A 134 5.52 11.20 -6.25
CA VAL A 134 5.19 12.46 -5.59
C VAL A 134 3.78 12.40 -5.03
N ALA A 135 3.59 12.87 -3.80
CA ALA A 135 2.26 12.93 -3.20
C ALA A 135 1.37 13.97 -3.93
N ALA A 136 0.10 13.65 -4.07
CA ALA A 136 -0.92 14.47 -4.71
C ALA A 136 -2.07 14.76 -3.76
N LYS A 137 -2.84 15.81 -4.04
CA LYS A 137 -4.00 16.24 -3.22
C LYS A 137 -3.68 16.46 -1.74
N VAL A 138 -2.45 16.80 -1.37
CA VAL A 138 -2.00 16.86 0.05
C VAL A 138 -2.83 17.82 0.92
N LEU A 139 -3.46 18.83 0.32
CA LEU A 139 -4.34 19.76 1.03
C LEU A 139 -5.69 19.12 1.43
N ASP A 140 -6.24 18.26 0.58
CA ASP A 140 -7.53 17.59 0.80
C ASP A 140 -7.34 16.23 1.49
N ASP A 141 -6.32 15.50 1.07
CA ASP A 141 -5.97 14.13 1.44
C ASP A 141 -4.50 14.09 1.88
N PRO A 142 -4.19 14.55 3.10
CA PRO A 142 -2.82 14.64 3.58
C PRO A 142 -2.16 13.26 3.63
N VAL A 143 -0.86 13.23 3.35
CA VAL A 143 -0.08 11.99 3.42
C VAL A 143 -0.14 11.42 4.84
N ILE A 144 -0.56 10.16 4.94
CA ILE A 144 -0.67 9.45 6.22
C ILE A 144 0.70 9.39 6.90
N ALA A 145 0.76 9.83 8.15
CA ALA A 145 1.98 9.86 8.96
C ALA A 145 1.75 9.27 10.36
N ASP A 146 2.82 8.79 10.99
CA ASP A 146 2.77 8.32 12.38
C ASP A 146 2.98 9.48 13.36
N THR A 147 1.90 10.21 13.62
CA THR A 147 1.86 11.35 14.56
C THR A 147 0.72 11.15 15.57
N PRO A 148 0.79 11.79 16.76
CA PRO A 148 -0.31 11.75 17.72
C PRO A 148 -1.65 12.17 17.14
N GLU A 149 -1.66 13.17 16.26
CA GLU A 149 -2.87 13.70 15.62
C GLU A 149 -3.48 12.69 14.64
N TRP A 150 -2.64 12.08 13.78
CA TRP A 150 -3.07 10.99 12.89
C TRP A 150 -3.62 9.79 13.67
N ARG A 151 -2.95 9.42 14.76
CA ARG A 151 -3.38 8.32 15.62
C ARG A 151 -4.70 8.63 16.31
N ALA A 152 -4.91 9.87 16.75
CA ALA A 152 -6.17 10.30 17.34
C ALA A 152 -7.30 10.26 16.31
N TRP A 153 -7.06 10.77 15.10
CA TRP A 153 -8.01 10.73 13.98
C TRP A 153 -8.46 9.30 13.65
N LEU A 154 -7.51 8.41 13.40
CA LEU A 154 -7.80 7.02 13.02
C LEU A 154 -8.53 6.25 14.13
N ARG A 155 -8.26 6.57 15.41
CA ARG A 155 -8.91 5.94 16.56
C ARG A 155 -10.33 6.44 16.84
N ASP A 156 -10.79 7.52 16.21
CA ASP A 156 -12.15 8.02 16.38
C ASP A 156 -13.23 7.08 15.79
N GLY A 157 -12.81 6.02 15.08
CA GLY A 157 -13.68 4.93 14.61
C GLY A 157 -14.45 5.25 13.32
N THR A 158 -14.60 6.53 12.98
CA THR A 158 -14.99 7.01 11.63
C THR A 158 -13.79 7.50 10.82
N GLY A 159 -12.62 7.59 11.45
CA GLY A 159 -11.39 8.08 10.84
C GLY A 159 -10.92 7.16 9.71
N TYR A 160 -11.26 7.55 8.50
CA TYR A 160 -10.71 7.02 7.26
C TYR A 160 -9.61 7.97 6.79
N ALA A 161 -8.57 7.42 6.18
CA ALA A 161 -7.47 8.19 5.62
C ALA A 161 -7.18 7.74 4.20
N MET A 162 -6.98 8.70 3.31
CA MET A 162 -6.61 8.47 1.92
C MET A 162 -5.36 9.29 1.62
N SER A 163 -4.49 8.76 0.76
CA SER A 163 -3.41 9.54 0.16
C SER A 163 -3.21 9.14 -1.30
N PHE A 164 -2.88 10.13 -2.13
CA PHE A 164 -2.65 9.94 -3.55
C PHE A 164 -1.17 10.14 -3.88
N TRP A 165 -0.70 9.38 -4.86
CA TRP A 165 0.67 9.49 -5.34
C TRP A 165 0.72 9.39 -6.86
N LEU A 166 1.63 10.13 -7.48
CA LEU A 166 1.81 10.20 -8.93
C LEU A 166 3.24 9.84 -9.30
N ALA A 167 3.37 9.07 -10.37
CA ALA A 167 4.63 8.71 -11.00
C ALA A 167 4.72 9.40 -12.37
N GLY A 168 5.13 10.66 -12.36
CA GLY A 168 5.09 11.52 -13.54
C GLY A 168 3.68 11.58 -14.14
N ASP A 169 3.60 11.45 -15.46
CA ASP A 169 2.36 11.36 -16.23
C ASP A 169 1.90 9.92 -16.52
N ARG A 170 2.55 8.92 -15.90
CA ARG A 170 2.39 7.51 -16.29
C ARG A 170 1.44 6.73 -15.41
N TYR A 171 1.53 6.93 -14.09
CA TYR A 171 0.80 6.12 -13.12
C TYR A 171 0.32 6.94 -11.94
N GLN A 172 -0.72 6.40 -11.30
CA GLN A 172 -1.28 6.92 -10.07
C GLN A 172 -1.49 5.81 -9.07
N LEU A 173 -1.26 6.14 -7.80
CA LEU A 173 -1.61 5.33 -6.64
C LEU A 173 -2.65 6.04 -5.78
N MET A 174 -3.53 5.25 -5.19
CA MET A 174 -4.35 5.63 -4.05
C MET A 174 -4.12 4.63 -2.94
N LEU A 175 -3.76 5.14 -1.76
CA LEU A 175 -3.63 4.36 -0.54
C LEU A 175 -4.74 4.76 0.41
N ASP A 176 -5.49 3.77 0.85
CA ASP A 176 -6.56 3.91 1.84
C ASP A 176 -6.12 3.23 3.14
N LEU A 177 -6.44 3.84 4.28
CA LEU A 177 -6.34 3.23 5.60
C LEU A 177 -7.68 3.41 6.32
N GLU A 178 -8.37 2.31 6.57
CA GLU A 178 -9.74 2.32 7.08
C GLU A 178 -9.93 1.41 8.30
N PRO A 179 -10.80 1.79 9.25
CA PRO A 179 -11.13 0.94 10.38
C PRO A 179 -11.96 -0.26 9.93
N PHE A 180 -11.55 -1.46 10.32
CA PHE A 180 -12.26 -2.70 10.04
C PHE A 180 -13.45 -2.87 11.00
N ASN A 181 -14.67 -2.71 10.46
CA ASN A 181 -15.93 -2.64 11.21
C ASN A 181 -16.46 -4.00 11.74
N ARG A 182 -15.58 -4.96 12.07
CA ARG A 182 -15.99 -6.20 12.78
C ARG A 182 -15.63 -6.23 14.25
N SER A 183 -14.82 -5.29 14.73
CA SER A 183 -14.43 -5.29 16.14
C SER A 183 -15.54 -4.66 16.99
N ARG A 184 -16.16 -5.47 17.86
CA ARG A 184 -17.17 -5.00 18.84
C ARG A 184 -16.57 -4.13 19.95
N HIS A 185 -15.24 -4.03 20.05
CA HIS A 185 -14.52 -3.30 21.10
C HIS A 185 -13.47 -2.35 20.50
N ARG A 186 -13.53 -1.06 20.87
CA ARG A 186 -12.58 -0.02 20.41
C ARG A 186 -11.11 -0.37 20.71
N THR A 187 -10.83 -1.18 21.72
CA THR A 187 -9.48 -1.61 22.11
C THR A 187 -8.86 -2.67 21.18
N ASP A 188 -9.67 -3.36 20.38
CA ASP A 188 -9.21 -4.29 19.33
C ASP A 188 -9.59 -3.76 17.95
N GLN A 189 -9.58 -2.43 17.78
CA GLN A 189 -9.81 -1.81 16.48
C GLN A 189 -8.70 -2.24 15.52
N ARG A 190 -9.10 -2.92 14.45
CA ARG A 190 -8.20 -3.32 13.36
C ARG A 190 -8.39 -2.38 12.17
N TYR A 191 -7.40 -2.36 11.30
CA TYR A 191 -7.35 -1.51 10.13
C TYR A 191 -7.06 -2.33 8.88
N LEU A 192 -7.70 -1.93 7.78
CA LEU A 192 -7.41 -2.42 6.45
C LEU A 192 -6.69 -1.32 5.67
N ILE A 193 -5.66 -1.73 4.95
CA ILE A 193 -4.98 -0.91 3.97
C ILE A 193 -5.46 -1.36 2.60
N PHE A 194 -5.76 -0.42 1.71
CA PHE A 194 -5.91 -0.72 0.28
C PHE A 194 -4.91 0.10 -0.52
N VAL A 195 -4.37 -0.52 -1.57
CA VAL A 195 -3.53 0.14 -2.56
C VAL A 195 -4.15 -0.12 -3.93
N THR A 196 -4.42 0.95 -4.65
CA THR A 196 -4.86 0.92 -6.05
C THR A 196 -3.77 1.52 -6.92
N LEU A 197 -3.33 0.81 -7.96
CA LEU A 197 -2.36 1.24 -8.96
C LEU A 197 -2.99 1.16 -10.35
N ALA A 198 -2.95 2.24 -11.12
CA ALA A 198 -3.42 2.23 -12.51
C ALA A 198 -2.81 3.38 -13.33
N GLU A 199 -3.22 3.47 -14.60
CA GLU A 199 -3.11 4.70 -15.37
C GLU A 199 -3.78 5.86 -14.61
N PRO A 200 -3.27 7.10 -14.72
CA PRO A 200 -3.82 8.28 -14.07
C PRO A 200 -5.32 8.45 -14.30
N TRP A 201 -6.09 8.59 -13.21
CA TRP A 201 -7.54 8.84 -13.26
C TRP A 201 -7.93 10.17 -12.63
N LEU A 202 -7.03 10.80 -11.88
CA LEU A 202 -7.15 12.20 -11.48
C LEU A 202 -6.31 13.09 -12.42
N PRO A 203 -6.77 14.31 -12.73
CA PRO A 203 -5.96 15.29 -13.43
C PRO A 203 -4.63 15.59 -12.72
N PHE A 204 -3.52 15.68 -13.45
CA PHE A 204 -2.20 15.99 -12.88
C PHE A 204 -2.07 17.39 -12.28
N GLU A 205 -3.05 18.26 -12.51
CA GLU A 205 -3.15 19.57 -11.83
C GLU A 205 -3.34 19.44 -10.31
N TYR A 206 -3.68 18.23 -9.83
CA TYR A 206 -3.74 17.85 -8.42
C TYR A 206 -2.45 17.19 -7.90
N ALA A 207 -1.48 16.87 -8.78
CA ALA A 207 -0.10 16.80 -8.33
C ALA A 207 0.22 18.15 -7.71
N GLU A 208 0.87 18.16 -6.56
CA GLU A 208 1.32 19.36 -5.84
C GLU A 208 1.32 20.63 -6.72
N HIS A 209 0.45 21.61 -6.45
CA HIS A 209 0.55 22.93 -7.09
C HIS A 209 2.02 23.37 -7.07
N ALA A 210 2.58 23.50 -8.26
CA ALA A 210 3.97 23.81 -8.57
C ALA A 210 4.64 24.77 -7.56
N ARG A 211 5.71 24.31 -6.88
CA ARG A 211 6.62 25.06 -5.98
C ARG A 211 5.97 26.22 -5.23
N ILE A 212 5.90 26.17 -3.90
CA ILE A 212 6.07 27.41 -3.11
C ILE A 212 5.18 28.57 -3.61
N LYS A 213 3.89 28.57 -3.29
CA LYS A 213 3.23 29.86 -3.07
C LYS A 213 2.91 29.94 -1.60
N ASP A 214 3.91 30.49 -0.91
CA ASP A 214 3.81 31.38 0.24
C ASP A 214 2.85 30.93 1.36
N HIS A 215 3.39 30.89 2.58
CA HIS A 215 2.77 30.49 3.85
C HIS A 215 3.05 29.04 4.28
N SER A 216 3.60 28.94 5.49
CA SER A 216 3.71 27.74 6.32
C SER A 216 2.32 27.13 6.54
N ILE A 217 2.09 25.92 6.02
CA ILE A 217 0.79 25.23 6.12
C ILE A 217 0.88 24.08 7.11
N THR A 218 0.05 24.17 8.15
CA THR A 218 -0.30 23.05 9.04
C THR A 218 -1.27 22.13 8.30
N PRO A 219 -1.10 20.80 8.31
CA PRO A 219 -2.04 19.89 7.68
C PRO A 219 -3.44 20.08 8.29
N VAL A 220 -4.41 20.40 7.43
CA VAL A 220 -5.83 20.44 7.81
C VAL A 220 -6.32 18.99 7.76
N PHE A 221 -6.49 18.36 8.92
CA PHE A 221 -7.28 17.13 8.98
C PHE A 221 -8.68 17.48 8.46
N PRO A 222 -9.30 16.64 7.61
CA PRO A 222 -10.64 16.91 7.11
C PRO A 222 -11.56 17.15 8.30
N SER A 223 -12.02 18.40 8.47
CA SER A 223 -12.95 18.71 9.53
C SER A 223 -14.22 17.94 9.23
N LYS A 224 -14.73 17.24 10.24
CA LYS A 224 -16.07 16.65 10.28
C LYS A 224 -17.00 17.48 9.38
N SER A 225 -17.55 16.89 8.31
CA SER A 225 -18.63 17.56 7.62
C SER A 225 -19.72 17.78 8.66
N ASP A 226 -19.97 19.03 8.99
CA ASP A 226 -21.13 19.38 9.79
C ASP A 226 -22.32 18.75 9.06
N GLY A 227 -22.99 17.84 9.76
CA GLY A 227 -24.02 17.00 9.18
C GLY A 227 -24.98 17.84 8.37
N ALA A 228 -25.36 17.33 7.20
CA ALA A 228 -26.48 17.90 6.45
C ALA A 228 -27.63 18.19 7.44
N PRO A 229 -28.23 19.38 7.42
CA PRO A 229 -29.30 19.72 8.34
C PRO A 229 -30.40 18.66 8.22
N PRO A 230 -30.99 18.21 9.33
CA PRO A 230 -32.01 17.17 9.29
C PRO A 230 -33.15 17.61 8.37
N CYS A 231 -33.58 16.70 7.48
CA CYS A 231 -34.71 16.90 6.58
C CYS A 231 -35.90 17.45 7.37
N GLN A 232 -36.23 18.73 7.15
CA GLN A 232 -37.50 19.28 7.59
C GLN A 232 -38.59 18.73 6.68
N LEU A 233 -39.66 18.18 7.29
CA LEU A 233 -40.87 17.82 6.57
C LEU A 233 -41.54 19.09 6.02
N PRO A 234 -42.09 19.07 4.80
CA PRO A 234 -42.82 20.20 4.25
C PRO A 234 -44.10 20.45 5.08
N PRO A 235 -44.51 21.71 5.24
CA PRO A 235 -45.69 22.05 6.04
C PRO A 235 -46.97 21.52 5.36
N SER A 236 -47.86 20.97 6.18
CA SER A 236 -49.29 20.82 5.87
C SER A 236 -50.08 21.77 6.77
#